data_AF-A0A7K1V186-F1
#
_entry.id   AF-A0A7K1V186-F1
#
_cell.length_a   1.000
_cell.length_b   1.000
_cell.length_c   1.000
_cell.angle_alpha   90.00
_cell.angle_beta   90.00
_cell.angle_gamma   90.00
#
_symmetry.space_group_name_H-M   'P 1'
#
loop_
_entity.id
_entity.type
_entity.pdbx_description
1 polymer ?
#
loop_
_entity_poly.entity_id
_entity_poly.type
_entity_poly.pdbx_seq_one_letter_code
_entity_poly.pdbx_strand_id
1 'polypeptide(L)'
;MRSYQVAAETITALVTATVAGLALALPIDFGWTSQTSALQLDLLAYSLPRAVSAGVLVAMIAAVLLTTLGSTKVSWGTTLGGLLVLLANHSFGHAADPHSSLSTMNFIDSLAGGLVLGALGAAVLHHRLPAFGWTLGILISLLLGSVNPVPRIGGGIDESSILHWHATDMPPRWMLVLAVVLVAFGFLTYRNRPATQRLSIELPLAPILAGVVLVLITLASAEWLARHGGNQAGIGLAVVTAVGTAMIAAMLLPGRDGEIVLLAVGLSAVGAATVAAELPAWSIPLLVAVTAFGMWTGTRVGAPRACLAAAIVLGVSTALTSDTDMAWLIVGGAAIVSWLIGFGLTSARPRYVPSRVLGTMVIFVPSAVLGMRDYVARGEYALQSPGHAAVCTVTSGSTETPGWTAVLVAAGCLAGLLVLRRARPLPATPDTATGTSADD
;
A
#
# COMPACT_ATOMS: atom_id res chain seq x y z
N MET A 1 22.26 19.73 11.94
CA MET A 1 21.08 19.41 12.78
C MET A 1 21.55 18.53 13.92
N ARG A 2 21.07 18.75 15.16
CA ARG A 2 21.42 17.87 16.29
C ARG A 2 20.81 16.48 16.04
N SER A 3 21.57 15.41 16.29
CA SER A 3 21.15 14.01 16.09
C SER A 3 19.79 13.69 16.70
N TYR A 4 19.50 14.25 17.87
CA TYR A 4 18.21 14.11 18.57
C TYR A 4 17.00 14.63 17.78
N GLN A 5 17.15 15.70 16.99
CA GLN A 5 16.05 16.23 16.18
C GLN A 5 15.71 15.29 15.02
N VAL A 6 16.74 14.71 14.39
CA VAL A 6 16.55 13.75 13.30
C VAL A 6 15.91 12.46 13.81
N ALA A 7 16.32 12.00 14.99
CA ALA A 7 15.71 10.84 15.65
C ALA A 7 14.24 11.10 15.97
N ALA A 8 13.91 12.23 16.61
CA ALA A 8 12.54 12.61 16.94
C ALA A 8 11.66 12.72 15.68
N GLU A 9 12.15 13.40 14.63
CA GLU A 9 11.43 13.52 13.35
C GLU A 9 11.21 12.16 12.68
N THR A 10 12.17 11.24 12.77
CA THR A 10 12.05 9.88 12.23
C THR A 10 11.04 9.05 13.00
N ILE A 11 11.04 9.13 14.33
CA ILE A 11 10.06 8.44 15.19
C ILE A 11 8.66 9.00 14.94
N THR A 12 8.50 10.32 14.88
CA THR A 12 7.22 10.95 14.52
C THR A 12 6.75 10.46 13.15
N ALA A 13 7.62 10.47 12.13
CA ALA A 13 7.28 9.99 10.80
C ALA A 13 6.84 8.52 10.80
N LEU A 14 7.55 7.66 11.53
CA LEU A 14 7.24 6.24 11.67
C LEU A 14 5.89 5.99 12.34
N VAL A 15 5.68 6.55 13.53
CA VAL A 15 4.45 6.34 14.32
C VAL A 15 3.25 6.92 13.58
N THR A 16 3.34 8.16 13.09
CA THR A 16 2.23 8.79 12.38
C THR A 16 1.89 8.10 11.07
N ALA A 17 2.89 7.68 10.29
CA ALA A 17 2.63 6.91 9.07
C ALA A 17 2.00 5.54 9.36
N THR A 18 2.38 4.90 10.48
CA THR A 18 1.75 3.65 10.92
C THR A 18 0.28 3.86 11.28
N VAL A 19 -0.05 4.87 12.09
CA VAL A 19 -1.44 5.21 12.45
C VAL A 19 -2.27 5.54 11.23
N ALA A 20 -1.76 6.41 10.35
CA ALA A 20 -2.49 6.85 9.18
C ALA A 20 -2.63 5.73 8.14
N GLY A 21 -1.63 4.87 8.00
CA GLY A 21 -1.70 3.67 7.16
C GLY A 21 -2.70 2.64 7.68
N LEU A 22 -2.81 2.47 9.01
CA LEU A 22 -3.83 1.60 9.60
C LEU A 22 -5.24 2.14 9.35
N ALA A 23 -5.45 3.45 9.58
CA ALA A 23 -6.74 4.10 9.29
C ALA A 23 -7.11 4.02 7.79
N LEU A 24 -6.10 4.02 6.91
CA LEU A 24 -6.29 3.86 5.47
C LEU A 24 -6.58 2.40 5.07
N ALA A 25 -5.90 1.41 5.66
CA ALA A 25 -5.97 0.01 5.23
C ALA A 25 -7.05 -0.83 5.94
N LEU A 26 -7.33 -0.52 7.19
CA LEU A 26 -8.25 -1.26 8.06
C LEU A 26 -9.29 -0.31 8.64
N PRO A 27 -10.14 0.29 7.79
CA PRO A 27 -10.95 1.39 8.27
C PRO A 27 -12.04 1.01 9.29
N ILE A 28 -12.33 -0.28 9.61
CA ILE A 28 -13.29 -0.63 10.68
C ILE A 28 -12.90 -1.81 11.59
N ASP A 29 -13.28 -1.56 12.84
CA ASP A 29 -13.34 -2.35 14.07
C ASP A 29 -14.30 -3.56 13.99
N PHE A 30 -13.78 -4.77 14.19
CA PHE A 30 -14.61 -5.99 14.28
C PHE A 30 -15.54 -5.99 15.51
N GLY A 31 -15.31 -5.11 16.49
CA GLY A 31 -16.11 -5.02 17.71
C GLY A 31 -17.50 -4.51 17.41
N TRP A 32 -17.57 -3.58 16.46
CA TRP A 32 -18.81 -3.05 15.91
C TRP A 32 -19.52 -4.10 15.06
N THR A 33 -18.79 -4.98 14.39
CA THR A 33 -19.39 -5.99 13.50
C THR A 33 -20.13 -7.11 14.23
N SER A 34 -19.77 -7.37 15.50
CA SER A 34 -20.41 -8.41 16.32
C SER A 34 -21.91 -8.22 16.53
N GLN A 35 -22.42 -6.99 16.34
CA GLN A 35 -23.86 -6.65 16.43
C GLN A 35 -24.47 -6.15 15.12
N THR A 36 -23.74 -6.22 14.00
CA THR A 36 -24.21 -5.69 12.71
C THR A 36 -24.83 -6.78 11.83
N SER A 37 -25.80 -6.37 11.01
CA SER A 37 -26.46 -7.30 10.07
C SER A 37 -25.50 -7.79 8.98
N ALA A 38 -25.69 -9.01 8.48
CA ALA A 38 -24.90 -9.57 7.36
C ALA A 38 -24.92 -8.67 6.10
N LEU A 39 -25.99 -7.91 5.90
CA LEU A 39 -26.11 -6.92 4.82
C LEU A 39 -25.11 -5.75 4.98
N GLN A 40 -24.89 -5.27 6.21
CA GLN A 40 -23.92 -4.19 6.46
C GLN A 40 -22.48 -4.67 6.30
N LEU A 41 -22.20 -5.93 6.66
CA LEU A 41 -20.89 -6.56 6.42
C LEU A 41 -20.57 -6.70 4.93
N ASP A 42 -21.56 -7.09 4.12
CA ASP A 42 -21.39 -7.19 2.67
C ASP A 42 -21.20 -5.81 2.02
N LEU A 43 -21.99 -4.80 2.43
CA LEU A 43 -21.81 -3.41 2.00
C LEU A 43 -20.43 -2.85 2.41
N LEU A 44 -19.89 -3.28 3.55
CA LEU A 44 -18.56 -2.88 4.00
C LEU A 44 -17.46 -3.51 3.13
N ALA A 45 -17.58 -4.79 2.80
CA ALA A 45 -16.63 -5.48 1.93
C ALA A 45 -16.56 -4.85 0.52
N TYR A 46 -17.68 -4.37 -0.02
CA TYR A 46 -17.70 -3.69 -1.32
C TYR A 46 -17.25 -2.22 -1.29
N SER A 47 -17.43 -1.51 -0.17
CA SER A 47 -17.09 -0.08 -0.05
C SER A 47 -15.64 0.17 0.36
N LEU A 48 -15.01 -0.77 1.06
CA LEU A 48 -13.65 -0.62 1.59
C LEU A 48 -12.58 -0.43 0.49
N PRO A 49 -12.51 -1.27 -0.58
CA PRO A 49 -11.59 -1.06 -1.70
C PRO A 49 -11.66 0.35 -2.32
N ARG A 50 -12.88 0.90 -2.39
CA ARG A 50 -13.15 2.24 -2.94
C ARG A 50 -12.72 3.34 -1.97
N ALA A 51 -12.98 3.16 -0.67
CA ALA A 51 -12.55 4.09 0.38
C ALA A 51 -11.02 4.20 0.44
N VAL A 52 -10.31 3.07 0.44
CA VAL A 52 -8.83 3.04 0.43
C VAL A 52 -8.29 3.74 -0.82
N SER A 53 -8.86 3.45 -1.98
CA SER A 53 -8.48 4.08 -3.25
C SER A 53 -8.69 5.60 -3.22
N ALA A 54 -9.81 6.07 -2.66
CA ALA A 54 -10.07 7.49 -2.47
C ALA A 54 -9.04 8.13 -1.51
N GLY A 55 -8.70 7.45 -0.41
CA GLY A 55 -7.64 7.87 0.51
C GLY A 55 -6.28 7.99 -0.17
N VAL A 56 -5.89 7.02 -1.02
CA VAL A 56 -4.66 7.09 -1.81
C VAL A 56 -4.65 8.29 -2.76
N LEU A 57 -5.77 8.59 -3.40
CA LEU A 57 -5.91 9.78 -4.24
C LEU A 57 -5.77 11.08 -3.44
N VAL A 58 -6.38 11.16 -2.25
CA VAL A 58 -6.22 12.30 -1.34
C VAL A 58 -4.76 12.44 -0.90
N ALA A 59 -4.07 11.35 -0.56
CA ALA A 59 -2.66 11.36 -0.22
C ALA A 59 -1.80 11.97 -1.34
N MET A 60 -2.09 11.57 -2.59
CA MET A 60 -1.41 12.06 -3.78
C MET A 60 -1.66 13.54 -4.03
N ILE A 61 -2.91 13.98 -4.00
CA ILE A 61 -3.29 15.37 -4.19
C ILE A 61 -2.65 16.23 -3.09
N ALA A 62 -2.75 15.81 -1.83
CA ALA A 62 -2.15 16.50 -0.70
C ALA A 62 -0.62 16.61 -0.84
N ALA A 63 0.06 15.51 -1.21
CA ALA A 63 1.51 15.53 -1.41
C ALA A 63 1.92 16.50 -2.52
N VAL A 64 1.21 16.54 -3.65
CA VAL A 64 1.51 17.48 -4.74
C VAL A 64 1.24 18.93 -4.29
N LEU A 65 0.06 19.23 -3.76
CA LEU A 65 -0.29 20.59 -3.35
C LEU A 65 0.68 21.12 -2.28
N LEU A 66 0.99 20.33 -1.25
CA LEU A 66 1.86 20.75 -0.16
C LEU A 66 3.32 20.91 -0.59
N THR A 67 3.81 20.03 -1.48
CA THR A 67 5.16 20.20 -2.05
C THR A 67 5.25 21.42 -2.96
N THR A 68 4.18 21.78 -3.69
CA THR A 68 4.14 23.01 -4.52
C THR A 68 4.07 24.29 -3.68
N LEU A 69 3.34 24.27 -2.57
CA LEU A 69 3.29 25.40 -1.62
C LEU A 69 4.65 25.65 -0.95
N GLY A 70 5.50 24.62 -0.86
CA GLY A 70 6.84 24.70 -0.28
C GLY A 70 6.85 25.00 1.23
N SER A 71 5.70 25.09 1.89
CA SER A 71 5.64 25.47 3.31
C SER A 71 5.61 24.25 4.22
N THR A 72 6.71 24.04 4.95
CA THR A 72 6.81 23.02 6.00
C THR A 72 5.75 23.24 7.08
N LYS A 73 5.39 24.49 7.40
CA LYS A 73 4.32 24.83 8.34
C LYS A 73 2.99 24.24 7.90
N VAL A 74 2.62 24.47 6.64
CA VAL A 74 1.34 24.01 6.11
C VAL A 74 1.31 22.48 6.09
N SER A 75 2.40 21.83 5.69
CA SER A 75 2.48 20.36 5.65
C SER A 75 2.29 19.71 7.03
N TRP A 76 3.01 20.17 8.04
CA TRP A 76 2.83 19.69 9.42
C TRP A 76 1.46 20.06 10.01
N GLY A 77 0.94 21.25 9.68
CA GLY A 77 -0.38 21.71 10.13
C GLY A 77 -1.51 20.87 9.53
N THR A 78 -1.45 20.55 8.24
CA THR A 78 -2.39 19.64 7.56
C THR A 78 -2.31 18.23 8.12
N THR A 79 -1.09 17.74 8.41
CA THR A 79 -0.89 16.44 9.07
C THR A 79 -1.57 16.42 10.44
N LEU A 80 -1.40 17.47 11.24
CA LEU A 80 -2.06 17.59 12.56
C LEU A 80 -3.58 17.65 12.41
N GLY A 81 -4.09 18.44 11.48
CA GLY A 81 -5.52 18.55 11.19
C GLY A 81 -6.14 17.21 10.80
N GLY A 82 -5.50 16.45 9.92
CA GLY A 82 -5.96 15.11 9.54
C GLY A 82 -5.98 14.13 10.70
N LEU A 83 -4.98 14.16 11.59
CA LEU A 83 -4.98 13.33 12.81
C LEU A 83 -6.08 13.74 13.79
N LEU A 84 -6.40 15.03 13.91
CA LEU A 84 -7.51 15.50 14.74
C LEU A 84 -8.86 15.03 14.19
N VAL A 85 -9.02 14.99 12.86
CA VAL A 85 -10.21 14.39 12.22
C VAL A 85 -10.30 12.91 12.54
N LEU A 86 -9.21 12.14 12.44
CA LEU A 86 -9.19 10.72 12.83
C LEU A 86 -9.55 10.54 14.31
N LEU A 87 -8.96 11.36 15.20
CA LEU A 87 -9.24 11.30 16.64
C LEU A 87 -10.72 11.60 16.94
N ALA A 88 -11.28 12.62 16.29
CA ALA A 88 -12.68 12.97 16.41
C ALA A 88 -13.57 11.83 15.91
N ASN A 89 -13.28 11.26 14.74
CA ASN A 89 -14.04 10.15 14.17
C ASN A 89 -14.07 8.94 15.12
N HIS A 90 -12.91 8.54 15.67
CA HIS A 90 -12.81 7.44 16.63
C HIS A 90 -13.49 7.75 17.98
N SER A 91 -13.48 9.01 18.43
CA SER A 91 -14.08 9.42 19.70
C SER A 91 -15.61 9.52 19.61
N PHE A 92 -16.12 10.12 18.54
CA PHE A 92 -17.56 10.29 18.32
C PHE A 92 -18.22 9.03 17.76
N GLY A 93 -17.48 8.20 17.01
CA GLY A 93 -18.00 6.93 16.49
C GLY A 93 -18.47 5.97 17.59
N HIS A 94 -17.85 6.03 18.77
CA HIS A 94 -18.26 5.25 19.94
C HIS A 94 -19.43 5.85 20.73
N ALA A 95 -19.73 7.13 20.52
CA ALA A 95 -20.82 7.84 21.20
C ALA A 95 -22.10 7.91 20.34
N ALA A 96 -21.99 7.60 19.05
CA ALA A 96 -23.10 7.63 18.10
C ALA A 96 -23.91 6.31 18.13
N ASP A 97 -25.21 6.41 17.92
CA ASP A 97 -26.15 5.28 17.89
C ASP A 97 -25.67 4.13 16.97
N PRO A 98 -26.06 2.86 17.26
CA PRO A 98 -25.79 1.68 16.42
C PRO A 98 -26.27 1.78 14.96
N HIS A 99 -27.04 2.82 14.63
CA HIS A 99 -27.56 3.11 13.30
C HIS A 99 -26.67 4.03 12.46
N SER A 100 -25.56 4.52 13.01
CA SER A 100 -24.59 5.31 12.25
C SER A 100 -23.92 4.46 11.16
N SER A 101 -23.87 4.98 9.94
CA SER A 101 -23.37 4.23 8.77
C SER A 101 -21.86 3.96 8.90
N LEU A 102 -21.51 2.72 9.21
CA LEU A 102 -20.15 2.18 9.21
C LEU A 102 -19.37 2.54 7.93
N SER A 103 -20.04 2.51 6.77
CA SER A 103 -19.44 2.88 5.50
C SER A 103 -18.99 4.35 5.46
N THR A 104 -19.70 5.25 6.13
CA THR A 104 -19.34 6.68 6.16
C THR A 104 -18.12 6.92 7.04
N MET A 105 -18.06 6.28 8.22
CA MET A 105 -16.90 6.39 9.11
C MET A 105 -15.64 5.82 8.45
N ASN A 106 -15.77 4.68 7.76
CA ASN A 106 -14.68 4.10 6.95
C ASN A 106 -14.11 5.08 5.92
N PHE A 107 -15.01 5.77 5.23
CA PHE A 107 -14.63 6.71 4.19
C PHE A 107 -13.89 7.90 4.79
N ILE A 108 -14.36 8.41 5.94
CA ILE A 108 -13.69 9.50 6.68
C ILE A 108 -12.29 9.05 7.11
N ASP A 109 -12.14 7.87 7.69
CA ASP A 109 -10.83 7.35 8.14
C ASP A 109 -9.87 7.14 6.97
N SER A 110 -10.36 6.61 5.84
CA SER A 110 -9.55 6.44 4.64
C SER A 110 -9.11 7.79 4.04
N LEU A 111 -10.02 8.76 3.93
CA LEU A 111 -9.68 10.10 3.42
C LEU A 111 -8.70 10.82 4.34
N ALA A 112 -8.92 10.77 5.65
CA ALA A 112 -8.08 11.43 6.64
C ALA A 112 -6.71 10.74 6.78
N GLY A 113 -6.67 9.40 6.78
CA GLY A 113 -5.42 8.63 6.74
C GLY A 113 -4.60 8.95 5.49
N GLY A 114 -5.26 9.01 4.32
CA GLY A 114 -4.64 9.46 3.08
C GLY A 114 -4.08 10.87 3.17
N LEU A 115 -4.88 11.83 3.66
CA LEU A 115 -4.46 13.21 3.86
C LEU A 115 -3.22 13.32 4.76
N VAL A 116 -3.20 12.59 5.88
CA VAL A 116 -2.08 12.53 6.83
C VAL A 116 -0.84 11.94 6.16
N LEU A 117 -0.95 10.83 5.43
CA LEU A 117 0.18 10.20 4.75
C LEU A 117 0.79 11.11 3.67
N GLY A 118 -0.06 11.76 2.86
CA GLY A 118 0.36 12.70 1.84
C GLY A 118 1.03 13.95 2.42
N ALA A 119 0.42 14.55 3.44
CA ALA A 119 0.92 15.76 4.09
C ALA A 119 2.22 15.51 4.88
N LEU A 120 2.28 14.40 5.61
CA LEU A 120 3.48 13.99 6.32
C LEU A 120 4.60 13.66 5.31
N GLY A 121 4.28 12.98 4.21
CA GLY A 121 5.22 12.69 3.14
C GLY A 121 5.85 13.96 2.57
N ALA A 122 5.03 14.99 2.29
CA ALA A 122 5.52 16.31 1.86
C ALA A 122 6.44 16.97 2.90
N ALA A 123 6.20 16.75 4.20
CA ALA A 123 7.02 17.32 5.26
C ALA A 123 8.38 16.61 5.43
N VAL A 124 8.43 15.27 5.33
CA VAL A 124 9.57 14.46 5.82
C VAL A 124 10.41 13.81 4.72
N LEU A 125 9.88 13.64 3.50
CA LEU A 125 10.55 12.84 2.46
C LEU A 125 11.82 13.48 1.87
N HIS A 126 12.09 14.75 2.18
CA HIS A 126 13.33 15.45 1.82
C HIS A 126 14.56 14.94 2.60
N HIS A 127 14.37 14.26 3.74
CA HIS A 127 15.44 13.77 4.59
C HIS A 127 15.49 12.24 4.59
N ARG A 128 16.68 11.65 4.43
CA ARG A 128 16.83 10.19 4.25
C ARG A 128 16.27 9.36 5.40
N LEU A 129 16.55 9.75 6.65
CA LEU A 129 16.13 9.00 7.84
C LEU A 129 14.62 9.14 8.12
N PRO A 130 14.03 10.36 8.17
CA PRO A 130 12.58 10.50 8.28
C PRO A 130 11.81 9.85 7.13
N ALA A 131 12.35 9.91 5.92
CA ALA A 131 11.77 9.20 4.78
C ALA A 131 11.75 7.68 4.97
N PHE A 132 12.83 7.12 5.54
CA PHE A 132 12.89 5.71 5.90
C PHE A 132 11.82 5.38 6.95
N GLY A 133 11.73 6.17 8.02
CA GLY A 133 10.70 6.01 9.05
C GLY A 133 9.28 6.06 8.48
N TRP A 134 8.99 7.04 7.63
CA TRP A 134 7.70 7.17 6.94
C TRP A 134 7.35 5.93 6.10
N THR A 135 8.29 5.48 5.25
CA THR A 135 8.06 4.28 4.43
C THR A 135 7.91 3.02 5.28
N LEU A 136 8.70 2.87 6.34
CA LEU A 136 8.60 1.73 7.24
C LEU A 136 7.27 1.74 7.98
N GLY A 137 6.76 2.91 8.40
CA GLY A 137 5.47 3.01 9.08
C GLY A 137 4.30 2.57 8.21
N ILE A 138 4.32 2.95 6.92
CA ILE A 138 3.37 2.43 5.92
C ILE A 138 3.44 0.90 5.84
N LEU A 139 4.64 0.33 5.75
CA LEU A 139 4.79 -1.12 5.65
C LEU A 139 4.37 -1.85 6.93
N ILE A 140 4.67 -1.28 8.11
CA ILE A 140 4.19 -1.80 9.40
C ILE A 140 2.65 -1.81 9.42
N SER A 141 2.00 -0.76 8.93
CA SER A 141 0.53 -0.71 8.90
C SER A 141 -0.08 -1.82 8.03
N LEU A 142 0.53 -2.13 6.88
CA LEU A 142 0.11 -3.23 6.02
C LEU A 142 0.34 -4.59 6.69
N LEU A 143 1.48 -4.78 7.34
CA LEU A 143 1.79 -6.02 8.07
C LEU A 143 0.82 -6.24 9.23
N LEU A 144 0.52 -5.19 10.00
CA LEU A 144 -0.49 -5.25 11.05
C LEU A 144 -1.88 -5.58 10.49
N GLY A 145 -2.23 -5.05 9.31
CA GLY A 145 -3.48 -5.40 8.64
C GLY A 145 -3.56 -6.82 8.13
N SER A 146 -2.44 -7.44 7.80
CA SER A 146 -2.40 -8.84 7.32
C SER A 146 -2.61 -9.90 8.41
N VAL A 147 -2.62 -9.51 9.69
CA VAL A 147 -2.73 -10.43 10.84
C VAL A 147 -4.14 -10.52 11.41
N ASN A 148 -5.08 -9.66 10.96
CA ASN A 148 -6.41 -9.65 11.55
C ASN A 148 -7.15 -10.96 11.21
N PRO A 149 -7.51 -11.80 12.20
CA PRO A 149 -8.07 -13.11 11.92
C PRO A 149 -9.45 -12.97 11.26
N VAL A 150 -9.60 -13.48 10.04
CA VAL A 150 -10.91 -13.62 9.42
C VAL A 150 -11.59 -14.85 10.03
N PRO A 151 -12.86 -14.79 10.46
CA PRO A 151 -13.57 -15.96 10.97
C PRO A 151 -13.58 -17.08 9.90
N ARG A 152 -13.11 -18.28 10.26
CA ARG A 152 -13.18 -19.44 9.38
C ARG A 152 -14.64 -19.82 9.13
N ILE A 153 -15.11 -19.64 7.91
CA ILE A 153 -16.36 -20.23 7.45
C ILE A 153 -16.03 -21.66 7.00
N GLY A 154 -16.07 -22.63 7.93
CA GLY A 154 -15.92 -24.06 7.60
C GLY A 154 -15.19 -24.92 8.64
N GLY A 155 -14.46 -24.31 9.58
CA GLY A 155 -14.02 -24.99 10.80
C GLY A 155 -15.04 -24.74 11.91
N GLY A 156 -15.38 -25.76 12.70
CA GLY A 156 -16.30 -25.59 13.84
C GLY A 156 -15.88 -24.38 14.67
N ILE A 157 -16.75 -23.37 14.74
CA ILE A 157 -16.52 -22.18 15.55
C ILE A 157 -16.58 -22.66 16.99
N ASP A 158 -15.42 -22.84 17.62
CA ASP A 158 -15.36 -23.19 19.02
C ASP A 158 -15.91 -22.00 19.83
N GLU A 159 -17.03 -22.18 20.54
CA GLU A 159 -17.68 -21.13 21.33
C GLU A 159 -16.71 -20.49 22.34
N SER A 160 -15.65 -21.22 22.73
CA SER A 160 -14.58 -20.73 23.60
C SER A 160 -13.77 -19.56 22.98
N SER A 161 -13.63 -19.52 21.65
CA SER A 161 -12.90 -18.48 20.92
C SER A 161 -13.71 -17.20 20.73
N ILE A 162 -15.04 -17.30 20.71
CA ILE A 162 -15.94 -16.14 20.63
C ILE A 162 -15.86 -15.30 21.91
N LEU A 163 -15.73 -15.94 23.08
CA LEU A 163 -15.67 -15.28 24.39
C LEU A 163 -14.37 -14.51 24.65
N HIS A 164 -13.27 -14.87 23.97
CA HIS A 164 -11.96 -14.22 24.13
C HIS A 164 -11.66 -13.19 23.03
N TRP A 165 -12.60 -12.99 22.10
CA TRP A 165 -12.44 -12.02 21.02
C TRP A 165 -12.67 -10.60 21.54
N HIS A 166 -11.61 -9.94 22.00
CA HIS A 166 -11.61 -8.49 22.17
C HIS A 166 -11.25 -7.86 20.84
N ALA A 167 -12.29 -7.45 20.11
CA ALA A 167 -12.08 -6.53 19.02
C ALA A 167 -11.36 -5.29 19.54
N THR A 168 -10.21 -5.02 18.95
CA THR A 168 -9.38 -3.89 19.32
C THR A 168 -9.51 -2.86 18.23
N ASP A 169 -9.90 -1.63 18.59
CA ASP A 169 -9.94 -0.48 17.68
C ASP A 169 -8.65 -0.42 16.85
N MET A 170 -8.77 -0.37 15.52
CA MET A 170 -7.63 -0.16 14.61
C MET A 170 -7.82 1.15 13.83
N PRO A 171 -6.92 2.14 13.97
CA PRO A 171 -5.78 2.20 14.89
C PRO A 171 -6.20 2.38 16.38
N PRO A 172 -5.44 1.80 17.33
CA PRO A 172 -5.74 1.98 18.75
C PRO A 172 -5.70 3.46 19.16
N ARG A 173 -6.70 3.91 19.93
CA ARG A 173 -6.82 5.32 20.35
C ARG A 173 -5.57 5.88 21.02
N TRP A 174 -4.89 5.08 21.85
CA TRP A 174 -3.65 5.49 22.50
C TRP A 174 -2.55 5.81 21.47
N MET A 175 -2.50 5.06 20.36
CA MET A 175 -1.53 5.27 19.30
C MET A 175 -1.87 6.52 18.49
N LEU A 176 -3.16 6.79 18.31
CA LEU A 176 -3.67 8.00 17.68
C LEU A 176 -3.32 9.25 18.52
N VAL A 177 -3.59 9.23 19.83
CA VAL A 177 -3.22 10.31 20.76
C VAL A 177 -1.70 10.54 20.76
N LEU A 178 -0.91 9.46 20.80
CA LEU A 178 0.55 9.55 20.70
C LEU A 178 0.99 10.22 19.39
N ALA A 179 0.40 9.83 18.25
CA ALA A 179 0.70 10.45 16.96
C ALA A 179 0.34 11.94 16.93
N VAL A 180 -0.80 12.34 17.50
CA VAL A 180 -1.20 13.76 17.62
C VAL A 180 -0.17 14.54 18.43
N VAL A 181 0.25 14.02 19.59
CA VAL A 181 1.26 14.68 20.44
C VAL A 181 2.59 14.82 19.72
N LEU A 182 3.07 13.75 19.06
CA LEU A 182 4.33 13.76 18.31
C LEU A 182 4.30 14.73 17.12
N VAL A 183 3.18 14.80 16.39
CA VAL A 183 3.00 15.73 15.26
C VAL A 183 2.83 17.16 15.75
N ALA A 184 2.12 17.41 16.85
CA ALA A 184 2.01 18.74 17.45
C ALA A 184 3.39 19.25 17.88
N PHE A 185 4.20 18.40 18.52
CA PHE A 185 5.58 18.72 18.84
C PHE A 185 6.43 18.98 17.59
N GLY A 186 6.29 18.15 16.55
CA GLY A 186 6.95 18.33 15.26
C GLY A 186 6.57 19.64 14.58
N PHE A 187 5.28 19.98 14.56
CA PHE A 187 4.76 21.25 14.05
C PHE A 187 5.38 22.44 14.78
N LEU A 188 5.36 22.44 16.11
CA LEU A 188 5.93 23.54 16.92
C LEU A 188 7.44 23.70 16.73
N THR A 189 8.15 22.59 16.61
CA THR A 189 9.63 22.56 16.52
C THR A 189 10.13 22.87 15.11
N TYR A 190 9.44 22.36 14.08
CA TYR A 190 9.90 22.38 12.70
C TYR A 190 9.20 23.41 11.81
N ARG A 191 8.17 24.12 12.33
CA ARG A 191 7.46 25.17 11.58
C ARG A 191 8.37 26.19 10.90
N ASN A 192 9.46 26.61 11.54
CA ASN A 192 10.29 27.69 11.01
C ASN A 192 11.44 27.22 10.09
N ARG A 193 11.46 25.93 9.70
CA ARG A 193 12.48 25.45 8.77
C ARG A 193 12.24 26.00 7.36
N PRO A 194 13.28 26.48 6.66
CA PRO A 194 13.15 26.95 5.29
C PRO A 194 12.82 25.79 4.34
N ALA A 195 11.98 26.08 3.35
CA ALA A 195 11.63 25.17 2.27
C ALA A 195 12.89 24.70 1.54
N THR A 196 13.12 23.39 1.46
CA THR A 196 14.33 22.83 0.82
C THR A 196 14.17 22.62 -0.69
N GLN A 197 12.93 22.64 -1.22
CA GLN A 197 12.64 22.41 -2.63
C GLN A 197 12.25 23.72 -3.32
N ARG A 198 13.00 24.12 -4.36
CA ARG A 198 12.68 25.28 -5.18
C ARG A 198 11.40 25.00 -5.98
N LEU A 199 10.43 25.91 -5.92
CA LEU A 199 9.25 25.91 -6.79
C LEU A 199 9.70 25.83 -8.25
N SER A 200 9.29 24.77 -8.96
CA SER A 200 9.05 24.95 -10.40
C SER A 200 7.73 25.70 -10.52
N ILE A 201 7.72 26.75 -11.34
CA ILE A 201 6.54 27.62 -11.56
C ILE A 201 5.37 26.84 -12.20
N GLU A 202 5.65 25.66 -12.74
CA GLU A 202 4.65 24.74 -13.28
C GLU A 202 4.18 23.76 -12.19
N LEU A 203 2.86 23.75 -11.93
CA LEU A 203 2.25 22.69 -11.12
C LEU A 203 2.52 21.34 -11.80
N PRO A 204 3.17 20.38 -11.11
CA PRO A 204 3.37 19.05 -11.67
C PRO A 204 2.03 18.32 -11.65
N LEU A 205 1.24 18.49 -12.72
CA LEU A 205 -0.03 17.77 -12.92
C LEU A 205 0.21 16.29 -13.25
N ALA A 206 1.38 15.95 -13.80
CA ALA A 206 1.67 14.60 -14.28
C ALA A 206 1.62 13.52 -13.18
N PRO A 207 2.17 13.71 -11.95
CA PRO A 207 1.98 12.76 -10.85
C PRO A 207 0.52 12.59 -10.41
N ILE A 208 -0.30 13.65 -10.46
CA ILE A 208 -1.73 13.57 -10.12
C ILE A 208 -2.44 12.72 -11.18
N LEU A 209 -2.24 13.05 -12.47
CA LEU A 209 -2.84 12.31 -13.58
C LEU A 209 -2.41 10.84 -13.56
N ALA A 210 -1.13 10.57 -13.35
CA ALA A 210 -0.58 9.21 -13.24
C ALA A 210 -1.23 8.44 -12.08
N GLY A 211 -1.38 9.08 -10.91
CA GLY A 211 -2.03 8.48 -9.75
C GLY A 211 -3.51 8.19 -9.98
N VAL A 212 -4.26 9.14 -10.53
CA VAL A 212 -5.70 8.98 -10.84
C VAL A 212 -5.92 7.83 -11.82
N VAL A 213 -5.19 7.84 -12.94
CA VAL A 213 -5.29 6.80 -13.97
C VAL A 213 -4.92 5.43 -13.40
N LEU A 214 -3.85 5.36 -12.60
CA LEU A 214 -3.41 4.12 -11.95
C LEU A 214 -4.48 3.56 -11.01
N VAL A 215 -4.92 4.36 -10.03
CA VAL A 215 -5.86 3.93 -9.00
C VAL A 215 -7.21 3.51 -9.59
N LEU A 216 -7.77 4.31 -10.50
CA LEU A 216 -9.09 4.03 -11.07
C LEU A 216 -9.09 2.74 -11.89
N ILE A 217 -8.07 2.53 -12.73
CA ILE A 217 -8.02 1.34 -13.59
C ILE A 217 -7.69 0.08 -12.77
N THR A 218 -6.80 0.17 -11.77
CA THR A 218 -6.49 -0.99 -10.91
C THR A 218 -7.70 -1.38 -10.06
N LEU A 219 -8.42 -0.39 -9.50
CA LEU A 219 -9.65 -0.64 -8.75
C LEU A 219 -10.73 -1.28 -9.63
N ALA A 220 -10.97 -0.73 -10.83
CA ALA A 220 -11.91 -1.30 -11.78
C ALA A 220 -11.53 -2.72 -12.20
N SER A 221 -10.24 -2.98 -12.40
CA SER A 221 -9.73 -4.32 -12.75
C SER A 221 -9.89 -5.31 -11.60
N ALA A 222 -9.64 -4.87 -10.35
CA ALA A 222 -9.84 -5.70 -9.16
C ALA A 222 -11.32 -6.02 -8.94
N GLU A 223 -12.22 -5.03 -9.05
CA GLU A 223 -13.67 -5.24 -8.94
C GLU A 223 -14.21 -6.15 -10.06
N TRP A 224 -13.70 -6.00 -11.28
CA TRP A 224 -14.09 -6.84 -12.41
C TRP A 224 -13.69 -8.30 -12.18
N LEU A 225 -12.45 -8.55 -11.78
CA LEU A 225 -11.94 -9.90 -11.51
C LEU A 225 -12.58 -10.55 -10.29
N ALA A 226 -12.90 -9.77 -9.26
CA ALA A 226 -13.65 -10.27 -8.10
C ALA A 226 -15.02 -10.86 -8.50
N ARG A 227 -15.59 -10.43 -9.64
CA ARG A 227 -16.89 -10.91 -10.15
C ARG A 227 -16.78 -11.92 -11.29
N HIS A 228 -15.74 -11.84 -12.12
CA HIS A 228 -15.61 -12.61 -13.37
C HIS A 228 -14.28 -13.37 -13.46
N GLY A 229 -13.67 -13.74 -12.33
CA GLY A 229 -12.35 -14.35 -12.26
C GLY A 229 -12.21 -15.72 -12.93
N GLY A 230 -13.32 -16.40 -13.25
CA GLY A 230 -13.31 -17.70 -13.92
C GLY A 230 -13.01 -17.66 -15.43
N ASN A 231 -13.07 -16.49 -16.06
CA ASN A 231 -12.82 -16.36 -17.50
C ASN A 231 -11.36 -16.01 -17.80
N GLN A 232 -10.64 -16.89 -18.50
CA GLN A 232 -9.24 -16.68 -18.91
C GLN A 232 -9.05 -15.40 -19.74
N ALA A 233 -10.03 -15.02 -20.57
CA ALA A 233 -9.99 -13.76 -21.30
C ALA A 233 -10.09 -12.54 -20.37
N GLY A 234 -10.87 -12.66 -19.29
CA GLY A 234 -10.97 -11.63 -18.24
C GLY A 234 -9.67 -11.49 -17.45
N ILE A 235 -9.00 -12.60 -17.14
CA ILE A 235 -7.67 -12.63 -16.52
C ILE A 235 -6.65 -11.93 -17.43
N GLY A 236 -6.59 -12.32 -18.70
CA GLY A 236 -5.68 -11.72 -19.68
C GLY A 236 -5.91 -10.21 -19.83
N LEU A 237 -7.17 -9.79 -19.91
CA LEU A 237 -7.53 -8.36 -19.97
C LEU A 237 -7.05 -7.62 -18.72
N ALA A 238 -7.29 -8.15 -17.53
CA ALA A 238 -6.88 -7.51 -16.28
C ALA A 238 -5.35 -7.41 -16.12
N VAL A 239 -4.60 -8.40 -16.59
CA VAL A 239 -3.13 -8.34 -16.64
C VAL A 239 -2.69 -7.23 -17.59
N VAL A 240 -3.25 -7.18 -18.80
CA VAL A 240 -2.92 -6.17 -19.81
C VAL A 240 -3.27 -4.77 -19.32
N THR A 241 -4.44 -4.58 -18.68
CA THR A 241 -4.83 -3.28 -18.12
C THR A 241 -3.93 -2.89 -16.96
N ALA A 242 -3.59 -3.80 -16.04
CA ALA A 242 -2.72 -3.51 -14.91
C ALA A 242 -1.31 -3.11 -15.37
N VAL A 243 -0.70 -3.89 -16.27
CA VAL A 243 0.64 -3.63 -16.81
C VAL A 243 0.65 -2.36 -17.67
N GLY A 244 -0.33 -2.22 -18.57
CA GLY A 244 -0.45 -1.06 -19.45
C GLY A 244 -0.63 0.24 -18.66
N THR A 245 -1.47 0.22 -17.63
CA THR A 245 -1.69 1.37 -16.74
C THR A 245 -0.44 1.70 -15.93
N ALA A 246 0.24 0.70 -15.37
CA ALA A 246 1.49 0.91 -14.65
C ALA A 246 2.57 1.51 -15.57
N MET A 247 2.62 1.07 -16.84
CA MET A 247 3.53 1.63 -17.84
C MET A 247 3.18 3.08 -18.20
N ILE A 248 1.89 3.40 -18.42
CA ILE A 248 1.42 4.76 -18.67
C ILE A 248 1.78 5.67 -17.49
N ALA A 249 1.45 5.26 -16.26
CA ALA A 249 1.78 6.00 -15.05
C ALA A 249 3.29 6.21 -14.89
N ALA A 250 4.10 5.18 -15.16
CA ALA A 250 5.56 5.27 -15.10
C ALA A 250 6.14 6.22 -16.16
N MET A 251 5.55 6.28 -17.36
CA MET A 251 5.94 7.19 -18.43
C MET A 251 5.48 8.63 -18.17
N LEU A 252 4.37 8.84 -17.47
CA LEU A 252 3.92 10.17 -17.07
C LEU A 252 4.82 10.79 -16.00
N LEU A 253 5.42 9.98 -15.12
CA LEU A 253 6.34 10.48 -14.11
C LEU A 253 7.65 10.99 -14.73
N PRO A 254 8.27 12.04 -14.17
CA PRO A 254 9.50 12.62 -14.70
C PRO A 254 10.71 11.70 -14.53
N GLY A 255 11.62 11.70 -15.50
CA GLY A 255 12.90 11.00 -15.42
C GLY A 255 12.76 9.49 -15.20
N ARG A 256 13.40 8.94 -14.16
CA ARG A 256 13.30 7.51 -13.80
C ARG A 256 12.43 7.28 -12.57
N ASP A 257 11.62 8.26 -12.19
CA ASP A 257 10.77 8.12 -11.02
C ASP A 257 9.65 7.09 -11.26
N GLY A 258 9.32 6.79 -12.52
CA GLY A 258 8.41 5.70 -12.89
C GLY A 258 8.86 4.29 -12.45
N GLU A 259 10.14 4.09 -12.10
CA GLU A 259 10.63 2.78 -11.63
C GLU A 259 9.94 2.34 -10.34
N ILE A 260 9.64 3.27 -9.42
CA ILE A 260 9.00 2.94 -8.14
C ILE A 260 7.56 2.46 -8.33
N VAL A 261 6.84 3.00 -9.33
CA VAL A 261 5.46 2.61 -9.64
C VAL A 261 5.43 1.19 -10.20
N LEU A 262 6.32 0.87 -11.15
CA LEU A 262 6.41 -0.49 -11.71
C LEU A 262 6.81 -1.52 -10.64
N LEU A 263 7.72 -1.17 -9.74
CA LEU A 263 8.07 -2.01 -8.59
C LEU A 263 6.87 -2.22 -7.67
N ALA A 264 6.18 -1.14 -7.30
CA ALA A 264 5.05 -1.21 -6.39
C ALA A 264 3.90 -2.05 -6.95
N VAL A 265 3.55 -1.90 -8.23
CA VAL A 265 2.52 -2.70 -8.89
C VAL A 265 2.92 -4.17 -8.97
N GLY A 266 4.14 -4.48 -9.42
CA GLY A 266 4.63 -5.85 -9.51
C GLY A 266 4.72 -6.54 -8.14
N LEU A 267 5.24 -5.84 -7.14
CA LEU A 267 5.38 -6.37 -5.77
C LEU A 267 4.03 -6.47 -5.04
N SER A 268 3.08 -5.56 -5.30
CA SER A 268 1.71 -5.66 -4.78
C SER A 268 0.98 -6.87 -5.38
N ALA A 269 1.15 -7.12 -6.69
CA ALA A 269 0.59 -8.30 -7.34
C ALA A 269 1.15 -9.60 -6.76
N VAL A 270 2.47 -9.71 -6.59
CA VAL A 270 3.12 -10.88 -5.97
C VAL A 270 2.73 -11.01 -4.51
N GLY A 271 2.74 -9.91 -3.75
CA GLY A 271 2.32 -9.88 -2.34
C GLY A 271 0.89 -10.38 -2.14
N ALA A 272 -0.04 -9.93 -2.99
CA ALA A 272 -1.43 -10.37 -2.95
C ALA A 272 -1.60 -11.88 -3.22
N ALA A 273 -0.77 -12.47 -4.07
CA ALA A 273 -0.74 -13.92 -4.30
C ALA A 273 -0.08 -14.69 -3.15
N THR A 274 1.02 -14.19 -2.59
CA THR A 274 1.87 -14.93 -1.63
C THR A 274 1.37 -14.90 -0.19
N VAL A 275 0.81 -13.77 0.26
CA VAL A 275 0.53 -13.57 1.69
C VAL A 275 -0.75 -14.33 2.02
N ALA A 276 -0.64 -15.50 2.66
CA ALA A 276 -1.80 -16.22 3.16
C ALA A 276 -2.66 -15.33 4.07
N ALA A 277 -3.97 -15.58 4.10
CA ALA A 277 -4.93 -14.71 4.77
C ALA A 277 -4.77 -14.69 6.31
N GLU A 278 -4.00 -15.64 6.86
CA GLU A 278 -3.79 -15.77 8.30
C GLU A 278 -2.27 -15.90 8.56
N LEU A 279 -1.62 -14.79 8.94
CA LEU A 279 -0.28 -14.83 9.51
C LEU A 279 -0.37 -14.85 11.04
N PRO A 280 0.37 -15.73 11.74
CA PRO A 280 0.39 -15.72 13.20
C PRO A 280 0.85 -14.37 13.74
N ALA A 281 0.17 -13.81 14.74
CA ALA A 281 0.50 -12.48 15.27
C ALA A 281 1.93 -12.34 15.80
N TRP A 282 2.52 -13.43 16.31
CA TRP A 282 3.92 -13.45 16.74
C TRP A 282 4.92 -13.21 15.60
N SER A 283 4.51 -13.42 14.34
CA SER A 283 5.37 -13.23 13.17
C SER A 283 5.54 -11.76 12.78
N ILE A 284 4.66 -10.84 13.23
CA ILE A 284 4.71 -9.41 12.90
C ILE A 284 6.09 -8.78 13.21
N PRO A 285 6.62 -8.84 14.44
CA PRO A 285 7.91 -8.22 14.75
C PRO A 285 9.05 -8.78 13.88
N LEU A 286 8.99 -10.07 13.54
CA LEU A 286 9.94 -10.70 12.62
C LEU A 286 9.81 -10.12 11.20
N LEU A 287 8.60 -10.03 10.66
CA LEU A 287 8.34 -9.46 9.33
C LEU A 287 8.70 -7.98 9.25
N VAL A 288 8.47 -7.22 10.32
CA VAL A 288 8.91 -5.82 10.43
C VAL A 288 10.44 -5.72 10.38
N ALA A 289 11.16 -6.57 11.13
CA ALA A 289 12.62 -6.63 11.09
C ALA A 289 13.14 -7.02 9.70
N VAL A 290 12.52 -8.02 9.05
CA VAL A 290 12.86 -8.46 7.69
C VAL A 290 12.60 -7.37 6.66
N THR A 291 11.50 -6.63 6.79
CA THR A 291 11.16 -5.48 5.94
C THR A 291 12.18 -4.36 6.10
N ALA A 292 12.52 -3.99 7.34
CA ALA A 292 13.53 -2.97 7.63
C ALA A 292 14.91 -3.37 7.08
N PHE A 293 15.26 -4.66 7.16
CA PHE A 293 16.47 -5.21 6.54
C PHE A 293 16.42 -5.15 5.00
N GLY A 294 15.26 -5.47 4.40
CA GLY A 294 15.01 -5.27 2.96
C GLY A 294 15.20 -3.83 2.54
N MET A 295 14.64 -2.89 3.28
CA MET A 295 14.82 -1.46 3.03
C MET A 295 16.30 -1.04 3.13
N TRP A 296 17.01 -1.49 4.16
CA TRP A 296 18.43 -1.18 4.33
C TRP A 296 19.27 -1.73 3.17
N THR A 297 19.08 -2.98 2.78
CA THR A 297 19.78 -3.60 1.63
C THR A 297 19.42 -2.91 0.31
N GLY A 298 18.16 -2.55 0.11
CA GLY A 298 17.68 -1.80 -1.07
C GLY A 298 18.35 -0.44 -1.21
N THR A 299 18.52 0.30 -0.10
CA THR A 299 19.26 1.57 -0.12
C THR A 299 20.73 1.42 -0.48
N ARG A 300 21.37 0.27 -0.24
CA ARG A 300 22.79 0.05 -0.54
C ARG A 300 23.04 -0.41 -1.97
N VAL A 301 22.26 -1.38 -2.45
CA VAL A 301 22.52 -2.05 -3.73
C VAL A 301 21.82 -1.37 -4.91
N GLY A 302 20.58 -0.89 -4.74
CA GLY A 302 19.87 -0.16 -5.81
C GLY A 302 19.63 -0.97 -7.09
N ALA A 303 19.14 -2.22 -6.97
CA ALA A 303 18.94 -3.12 -8.11
C ALA A 303 17.45 -3.49 -8.37
N PRO A 304 16.63 -2.56 -8.89
CA PRO A 304 15.19 -2.80 -9.07
C PRO A 304 14.86 -3.90 -10.08
N ARG A 305 15.73 -4.14 -11.07
CA ARG A 305 15.58 -5.27 -12.01
C ARG A 305 15.69 -6.62 -11.30
N ALA A 306 16.66 -6.76 -10.41
CA ALA A 306 16.85 -7.97 -9.62
C ALA A 306 15.69 -8.17 -8.64
N CYS A 307 15.14 -7.09 -8.09
CA CYS A 307 13.94 -7.15 -7.25
C CYS A 307 12.73 -7.75 -8.00
N LEU A 308 12.41 -7.24 -9.19
CA LEU A 308 11.30 -7.79 -10.00
C LEU A 308 11.58 -9.22 -10.47
N ALA A 309 12.82 -9.56 -10.82
CA ALA A 309 13.18 -10.93 -11.15
C ALA A 309 12.97 -11.89 -9.97
N ALA A 310 13.39 -11.50 -8.76
CA ALA A 310 13.15 -12.26 -7.55
C ALA A 310 11.65 -12.36 -7.20
N ALA A 311 10.88 -11.30 -7.44
CA ALA A 311 9.43 -11.30 -7.27
C ALA A 311 8.74 -12.28 -8.26
N ILE A 312 9.22 -12.37 -9.50
CA ILE A 312 8.74 -13.37 -10.49
C ILE A 312 9.03 -14.79 -10.00
N VAL A 313 10.26 -15.06 -9.55
CA VAL A 313 10.62 -16.39 -9.01
C VAL A 313 9.74 -16.77 -7.84
N LEU A 314 9.48 -15.82 -6.93
CA LEU A 314 8.59 -16.03 -5.80
C LEU A 314 7.14 -16.28 -6.25
N GLY A 315 6.63 -15.51 -7.21
CA GLY A 315 5.30 -15.74 -7.79
C GLY A 315 5.16 -17.12 -8.44
N VAL A 316 6.19 -17.60 -9.14
CA VAL A 316 6.23 -18.97 -9.68
C VAL A 316 6.20 -19.99 -8.55
N SER A 317 7.01 -19.79 -7.50
CA SER A 317 7.01 -20.69 -6.35
C SER A 317 5.63 -20.75 -5.68
N THR A 318 4.95 -19.60 -5.53
CA THR A 318 3.59 -19.53 -4.97
C THR A 318 2.56 -20.24 -5.84
N ALA A 319 2.67 -20.12 -7.16
CA ALA A 319 1.79 -20.86 -8.08
C ALA A 319 1.99 -22.37 -7.95
N LEU A 320 3.24 -22.83 -7.82
CA LEU A 320 3.57 -24.25 -7.69
C LEU A 320 3.25 -24.85 -6.32
N THR A 321 3.15 -24.03 -5.27
CA THR A 321 2.87 -24.47 -3.90
C THR A 321 1.47 -24.07 -3.41
N SER A 322 0.54 -23.75 -4.32
CA SER A 322 -0.78 -23.22 -3.96
C SER A 322 -1.62 -24.18 -3.10
N ASP A 323 -1.40 -25.49 -3.24
CA ASP A 323 -2.13 -26.53 -2.51
C ASP A 323 -1.42 -27.01 -1.23
N THR A 324 -0.36 -26.31 -0.81
CA THR A 324 0.47 -26.75 0.32
C THR A 324 0.19 -25.99 1.60
N ASP A 325 -0.19 -26.70 2.66
CA ASP A 325 -0.45 -26.12 4.00
C ASP A 325 0.79 -26.05 4.91
N MET A 326 1.99 -26.23 4.36
CA MET A 326 3.22 -26.22 5.16
C MET A 326 3.52 -24.83 5.70
N ALA A 327 3.42 -24.66 7.01
CA ALA A 327 3.62 -23.38 7.70
C ALA A 327 4.95 -22.68 7.36
N TRP A 328 6.03 -23.43 7.13
CA TRP A 328 7.33 -22.85 6.77
C TRP A 328 7.34 -22.22 5.38
N LEU A 329 6.55 -22.73 4.42
CA LEU A 329 6.38 -22.12 3.10
C LEU A 329 5.58 -20.83 3.19
N ILE A 330 4.51 -20.81 3.99
CA ILE A 330 3.66 -19.63 4.18
C ILE A 330 4.46 -18.50 4.85
N VAL A 331 5.08 -18.78 6.00
CA VAL A 331 5.87 -17.79 6.75
C VAL A 331 7.13 -17.39 5.97
N GLY A 332 7.78 -18.34 5.30
CA GLY A 332 8.93 -18.09 4.43
C GLY A 332 8.59 -17.19 3.26
N GLY A 333 7.50 -17.48 2.54
CA GLY A 333 7.01 -16.65 1.43
C GLY A 333 6.65 -15.23 1.87
N ALA A 334 5.95 -15.09 3.00
CA ALA A 334 5.63 -13.79 3.59
C ALA A 334 6.89 -13.00 3.98
N ALA A 335 7.91 -13.67 4.54
CA ALA A 335 9.18 -13.05 4.87
C ALA A 335 9.93 -12.58 3.62
N ILE A 336 9.97 -13.39 2.56
CA ILE A 336 10.62 -13.03 1.29
C ILE A 336 9.89 -11.85 0.62
N VAL A 337 8.55 -11.87 0.55
CA VAL A 337 7.79 -10.71 0.02
C VAL A 337 8.02 -9.47 0.85
N SER A 338 7.97 -9.57 2.18
CA SER A 338 8.20 -8.44 3.08
C SER A 338 9.59 -7.82 2.84
N TRP A 339 10.60 -8.66 2.68
CA TRP A 339 11.95 -8.24 2.29
C TRP A 339 11.96 -7.56 0.91
N LEU A 340 11.33 -8.16 -0.11
CA LEU A 340 11.27 -7.64 -1.48
C LEU A 340 10.53 -6.31 -1.58
N ILE A 341 9.43 -6.12 -0.85
CA ILE A 341 8.69 -4.85 -0.79
C ILE A 341 9.59 -3.76 -0.20
N GLY A 342 10.22 -4.03 0.95
CA GLY A 342 11.17 -3.12 1.56
C GLY A 342 12.35 -2.77 0.63
N PHE A 343 12.95 -3.80 0.00
CA PHE A 343 14.04 -3.65 -0.94
C PHE A 343 13.62 -2.86 -2.18
N GLY A 344 12.48 -3.19 -2.79
CA GLY A 344 11.94 -2.57 -3.99
C GLY A 344 11.72 -1.07 -3.81
N LEU A 345 10.97 -0.68 -2.79
CA LEU A 345 10.60 0.72 -2.52
C LEU A 345 11.80 1.63 -2.21
N THR A 346 12.90 1.06 -1.72
CA THR A 346 14.12 1.82 -1.39
C THR A 346 15.22 1.69 -2.45
N SER A 347 15.12 0.69 -3.33
CA SER A 347 16.02 0.50 -4.47
C SER A 347 15.78 1.54 -5.57
N ALA A 348 14.52 1.90 -5.82
CA ALA A 348 14.17 3.06 -6.63
C ALA A 348 14.37 4.33 -5.79
N ARG A 349 15.16 5.27 -6.29
CA ARG A 349 15.44 6.56 -5.63
C ARG A 349 14.75 7.68 -6.39
N PRO A 350 13.40 7.81 -6.29
CA PRO A 350 12.69 8.88 -6.98
C PRO A 350 13.20 10.24 -6.51
N ARG A 351 13.38 11.16 -7.46
CA ARG A 351 13.87 12.50 -7.18
C ARG A 351 12.76 13.40 -6.63
N TYR A 352 11.52 13.16 -7.03
CA TYR A 352 10.37 13.96 -6.64
C TYR A 352 9.59 13.28 -5.51
N VAL A 353 9.29 14.08 -4.46
CA VAL A 353 8.53 13.63 -3.29
C VAL A 353 7.16 13.06 -3.67
N PRO A 354 6.34 13.71 -4.53
CA PRO A 354 5.05 13.14 -4.94
C PRO A 354 5.17 11.77 -5.63
N SER A 355 6.23 11.54 -6.39
CA SER A 355 6.45 10.25 -7.05
C SER A 355 6.79 9.15 -6.05
N ARG A 356 7.48 9.50 -4.95
CA ARG A 356 7.74 8.59 -3.84
C ARG A 356 6.47 8.26 -3.04
N VAL A 357 5.62 9.27 -2.81
CA VAL A 357 4.29 9.05 -2.20
C VAL A 357 3.46 8.15 -3.10
N LEU A 358 3.43 8.39 -4.41
CA LEU A 358 2.68 7.56 -5.35
C LEU A 358 3.11 6.09 -5.29
N GLY A 359 4.41 5.83 -5.48
CA GLY A 359 4.92 4.46 -5.49
C GLY A 359 4.65 3.70 -4.20
N THR A 360 4.67 4.37 -3.05
CA THR A 360 4.43 3.71 -1.76
C THR A 360 2.93 3.52 -1.50
N MET A 361 2.10 4.50 -1.83
CA MET A 361 0.65 4.43 -1.63
C MET A 361 -0.04 3.42 -2.55
N VAL A 362 0.52 3.15 -3.73
CA VAL A 362 0.00 2.14 -4.68
C VAL A 362 -0.10 0.75 -4.06
N ILE A 363 0.67 0.45 -3.01
CA ILE A 363 0.59 -0.85 -2.32
C ILE A 363 -0.74 -1.02 -1.58
N PHE A 364 -1.37 0.06 -1.12
CA PHE A 364 -2.70 0.00 -0.52
C PHE A 364 -3.81 -0.18 -1.55
N VAL A 365 -3.55 0.11 -2.82
CA VAL A 365 -4.57 -0.01 -3.86
C VAL A 365 -4.80 -1.49 -4.15
N PRO A 366 -6.06 -1.98 -4.13
CA PRO A 366 -6.37 -3.35 -4.49
C PRO A 366 -5.81 -3.72 -5.86
N SER A 367 -5.02 -4.79 -5.90
CA SER A 367 -4.47 -5.31 -7.15
C SER A 367 -5.47 -6.22 -7.86
N ALA A 368 -5.33 -6.35 -9.17
CA ALA A 368 -6.09 -7.33 -9.97
C ALA A 368 -5.95 -8.76 -9.40
N VAL A 369 -4.74 -9.10 -8.92
CA VAL A 369 -4.45 -10.40 -8.29
C VAL A 369 -5.21 -10.57 -6.97
N LEU A 370 -5.34 -9.51 -6.17
CA LEU A 370 -6.15 -9.55 -4.95
C LEU A 370 -7.62 -9.83 -5.26
N GLY A 371 -8.18 -9.18 -6.28
CA GLY A 371 -9.56 -9.45 -6.75
C GLY A 371 -9.74 -10.89 -7.24
N MET A 372 -8.76 -11.43 -7.96
CA MET A 372 -8.78 -12.84 -8.38
C MET A 372 -8.70 -13.81 -7.21
N ARG A 373 -7.83 -13.52 -6.24
CA ARG A 373 -7.72 -14.35 -5.03
C ARG A 373 -9.02 -14.32 -4.24
N ASP A 374 -9.66 -13.16 -4.14
CA ASP A 374 -10.97 -13.04 -3.52
C ASP A 374 -12.01 -13.89 -4.26
N TYR A 375 -12.04 -13.84 -5.60
CA TYR A 375 -12.90 -14.71 -6.41
C TYR A 375 -12.62 -16.21 -6.19
N VAL A 376 -11.36 -16.63 -6.13
CA VAL A 376 -11.01 -18.05 -5.88
C VAL A 376 -11.43 -18.51 -4.47
N ALA A 377 -11.29 -17.64 -3.47
CA ALA A 377 -11.68 -17.94 -2.09
C ALA A 377 -13.20 -17.98 -1.89
N ARG A 378 -13.93 -17.14 -2.63
CA ARG A 378 -15.38 -16.93 -2.50
C ARG A 378 -16.22 -17.79 -3.47
N GLY A 379 -15.65 -18.16 -4.61
CA GLY A 379 -16.35 -18.77 -5.73
C GLY A 379 -17.39 -17.84 -6.37
N GLU A 380 -18.21 -18.39 -7.26
CA GLU A 380 -19.39 -17.70 -7.73
C GLU A 380 -20.43 -17.67 -6.60
N TYR A 381 -20.40 -16.62 -5.78
CA TYR A 381 -21.58 -16.21 -5.00
C TYR A 381 -22.65 -15.68 -5.97
N ALA A 382 -23.12 -16.53 -6.87
CA ALA A 382 -24.26 -16.23 -7.70
C ALA A 382 -25.49 -16.28 -6.79
N LEU A 383 -26.14 -15.13 -6.61
CA LEU A 383 -27.56 -15.09 -6.29
C LEU A 383 -28.25 -16.05 -7.26
N GLN A 384 -28.76 -17.17 -6.74
CA GLN A 384 -29.42 -18.16 -7.56
C GLN A 384 -30.64 -17.56 -8.27
N SER A 385 -30.80 -17.98 -9.53
CA SER A 385 -32.04 -17.87 -10.30
C SER A 385 -33.24 -18.33 -9.46
N PRO A 386 -34.42 -17.66 -9.54
CA PRO A 386 -35.54 -17.78 -8.60
C PRO A 386 -36.33 -19.10 -8.74
N GLY A 387 -35.68 -20.25 -8.61
CA GLY A 387 -36.35 -21.54 -8.74
C GLY A 387 -35.57 -22.79 -8.28
N HIS A 388 -34.35 -22.66 -7.76
CA HIS A 388 -33.61 -23.80 -7.21
C HIS A 388 -33.25 -23.53 -5.75
N ALA A 389 -33.20 -24.59 -4.93
CA ALA A 389 -32.83 -24.47 -3.53
C ALA A 389 -31.36 -23.99 -3.43
N ALA A 390 -31.13 -22.97 -2.60
CA ALA A 390 -29.83 -22.36 -2.35
C ALA A 390 -28.86 -23.34 -1.69
N VAL A 391 -28.26 -24.21 -2.49
CA VAL A 391 -27.11 -25.01 -2.08
C VAL A 391 -25.87 -24.20 -2.41
N CYS A 392 -25.28 -23.59 -1.38
CA CYS A 392 -24.00 -22.89 -1.45
C CYS A 392 -22.90 -23.89 -1.84
N THR A 393 -22.65 -24.06 -3.14
CA THR A 393 -21.52 -24.84 -3.62
C THR A 393 -20.39 -23.88 -3.97
N VAL A 394 -19.51 -23.65 -3.00
CA VAL A 394 -18.21 -23.03 -3.27
C VAL A 394 -17.42 -24.04 -4.08
N THR A 395 -17.49 -23.95 -5.41
CA THR A 395 -16.56 -24.66 -6.28
C THR A 395 -15.26 -23.88 -6.23
N SER A 396 -14.30 -24.36 -5.44
CA SER A 396 -12.95 -23.82 -5.41
C SER A 396 -12.36 -23.91 -6.82
N GLY A 397 -12.19 -22.77 -7.46
CA GLY A 397 -11.44 -22.67 -8.73
C GLY A 397 -9.99 -23.12 -8.54
N SER A 398 -9.22 -23.19 -9.63
CA SER A 398 -7.79 -23.51 -9.58
C SER A 398 -7.07 -22.59 -8.59
N THR A 399 -6.47 -23.15 -7.54
CA THR A 399 -5.75 -22.39 -6.48
C THR A 399 -4.48 -21.71 -7.02
N GLU A 400 -3.98 -22.16 -8.17
CA GLU A 400 -2.74 -21.70 -8.83
C GLU A 400 -2.90 -20.36 -9.60
N THR A 401 -4.10 -20.00 -10.06
CA THR A 401 -4.31 -18.87 -11.00
C THR A 401 -3.84 -17.51 -10.46
N PRO A 402 -4.03 -17.15 -9.18
CA PRO A 402 -3.49 -15.90 -8.64
C PRO A 402 -1.96 -15.83 -8.72
N GLY A 403 -1.27 -16.95 -8.50
CA GLY A 403 0.20 -17.04 -8.61
C GLY A 403 0.68 -16.77 -10.03
N TRP A 404 0.10 -17.45 -11.02
CA TRP A 404 0.44 -17.22 -12.44
C TRP A 404 0.11 -15.80 -12.90
N THR A 405 -1.01 -15.23 -12.43
CA THR A 405 -1.39 -13.85 -12.76
C THR A 405 -0.39 -12.86 -12.17
N ALA A 406 0.06 -13.07 -10.93
CA ALA A 406 1.10 -12.25 -10.32
C ALA A 406 2.42 -12.31 -11.09
N VAL A 407 2.82 -13.50 -11.56
CA VAL A 407 4.00 -13.70 -12.42
C VAL A 407 3.89 -12.87 -13.70
N LEU A 408 2.74 -12.92 -14.39
CA LEU A 408 2.53 -12.16 -15.61
C LEU A 408 2.58 -10.65 -15.38
N VAL A 409 1.97 -10.14 -14.29
CA VAL A 409 2.02 -8.72 -13.93
C VAL A 409 3.45 -8.29 -13.60
N ALA A 410 4.18 -9.08 -12.80
CA ALA A 410 5.56 -8.78 -12.43
C ALA A 410 6.51 -8.83 -13.65
N ALA A 411 6.33 -9.79 -14.55
CA ALA A 411 7.06 -9.88 -15.82
C ALA A 411 6.76 -8.68 -16.73
N GLY A 412 5.49 -8.27 -16.83
CA GLY A 412 5.09 -7.06 -17.55
C GLY A 412 5.71 -5.79 -16.97
N CYS A 413 5.74 -5.66 -15.63
CA CYS A 413 6.42 -4.55 -14.96
C CYS A 413 7.93 -4.56 -15.19
N LEU A 414 8.57 -5.74 -15.23
CA LEU A 414 9.99 -5.88 -15.56
C LEU A 414 10.28 -5.46 -17.01
N ALA A 415 9.45 -5.89 -17.96
CA ALA A 415 9.54 -5.45 -19.35
C ALA A 415 9.35 -3.93 -19.46
N GLY A 416 8.33 -3.37 -18.80
CA GLY A 416 8.09 -1.92 -18.71
C GLY A 416 9.28 -1.17 -18.12
N LEU A 417 9.94 -1.73 -17.10
CA LEU A 417 11.15 -1.15 -16.48
C LEU A 417 12.31 -1.12 -17.48
N LEU A 418 12.49 -2.18 -18.27
CA LEU A 418 13.50 -2.23 -19.33
C LEU A 418 13.21 -1.21 -20.43
N VAL A 419 11.95 -1.09 -20.86
CA VAL A 419 11.51 -0.10 -21.86
C VAL A 419 11.75 1.32 -21.33
N LEU A 420 11.34 1.63 -20.10
CA LEU A 420 11.54 2.94 -19.46
C LEU A 420 13.03 3.32 -19.41
N ARG A 421 13.90 2.38 -19.01
CA ARG A 421 15.35 2.62 -18.95
C ARG A 421 15.99 2.82 -20.32
N ARG A 422 15.48 2.14 -21.36
CA ARG A 422 15.91 2.33 -22.75
C ARG A 422 15.46 3.68 -23.30
N ALA A 423 14.21 4.06 -23.03
CA ALA A 423 13.66 5.35 -23.46
C ALA A 423 14.28 6.54 -22.71
N ARG A 424 14.81 6.32 -21.50
CA ARG A 424 15.40 7.36 -20.63
C ARG A 424 16.79 6.95 -20.16
N PRO A 425 17.81 6.98 -21.03
CA PRO A 425 19.19 6.71 -20.65
C PRO A 425 19.69 7.77 -19.64
N LEU A 426 20.57 7.36 -18.72
CA LEU A 426 21.28 8.33 -17.89
C LEU A 426 22.28 9.07 -18.78
N PRO A 427 22.49 10.38 -18.57
CA PRO A 427 23.63 11.06 -19.17
C PRO A 427 24.90 10.28 -18.81
N ALA A 428 25.73 9.97 -19.81
CA ALA A 428 27.05 9.39 -19.55
C ALA A 428 27.81 10.34 -18.61
N THR A 429 28.34 9.81 -17.51
CA THR A 429 29.24 10.58 -16.64
C THR A 429 30.40 11.07 -17.51
N PRO A 430 30.66 12.38 -17.62
CA PRO A 430 31.71 12.91 -18.48
C PRO A 430 33.08 12.70 -17.83
N ASP A 431 33.56 11.46 -17.78
CA ASP A 431 34.89 11.08 -17.30
C ASP A 431 35.61 10.25 -18.37
N THR A 432 35.82 10.80 -19.58
CA THR A 432 36.82 10.35 -20.58
C THR A 432 36.82 11.25 -21.83
N ALA A 433 36.84 12.59 -21.67
CA ALA A 433 36.99 13.50 -22.81
C ALA A 433 38.04 14.62 -22.58
N THR A 434 38.87 14.50 -21.54
CA THR A 434 40.00 15.40 -21.27
C THR A 434 41.29 14.60 -21.21
N GLY A 435 41.65 13.99 -22.35
CA GLY A 435 42.84 13.16 -22.48
C GLY A 435 43.42 13.13 -23.89
N THR A 436 43.32 14.23 -24.64
CA THR A 436 44.12 14.44 -25.87
C THR A 436 44.24 15.94 -26.13
N SER A 437 45.08 16.59 -25.32
CA SER A 437 45.88 17.73 -25.77
C SER A 437 47.30 17.44 -25.27
N ALA A 438 47.94 16.49 -25.93
CA ALA A 438 49.39 16.37 -25.91
C ALA A 438 49.89 17.19 -27.09
N ASP A 439 50.76 18.14 -26.75
CA ASP A 439 51.55 18.94 -27.66
C ASP A 439 52.26 18.04 -28.69
N ASP A 440 52.23 18.47 -29.96
CA ASP A 440 53.31 18.35 -30.94
C ASP A 440 53.16 19.49 -31.98
#